data_AF-A0A8T5ZHD8-F1
#
_entry.id   AF-A0A8T5ZHD8-F1
#
_cell.length_a   1.000
_cell.length_b   1.000
_cell.length_c   1.000
_cell.angle_alpha   90.00
_cell.angle_beta   90.00
_cell.angle_gamma   90.00
#
_symmetry.space_group_name_H-M   'P 1'
#
loop_
_entity.id
_entity.type
_entity.pdbx_description
1 polymer ?
#
loop_
_entity_poly.entity_id
_entity_poly.type
_entity_poly.pdbx_seq_one_letter_code
_entity_poly.pdbx_strand_id
1 'polypeptide(L)'
;MSDKKKRSMAGLPWIAAMAFFMQALDATILNTALPAIAHSLNRSPLAMQSAIISYTLTVAMLIPVSGWLADRFGTRRIFTLAVSLFTLGSLACALSNSLPQLVVFRVIQGIGGAMMMPVARLALLRAYPRNELLPVLNFVAMPGLVGPILGPVLGGVLVTWATWHWIFLINIPIGIAGLLYARKHMPNFTTARRRFDITGFLLFGLSLVLFSSGIELFGEKIVASWIALTVIVTSIGLLLLYILHARRTPNPLISLDLFKTRTFSIGIVGNIATRLGTGCVPFLMPLMLQVGFGYQAFIA
;
A
#
# COMPACT_ATOMS: atom_id res chain seq x y z
N MET A 1 35.55 -5.89 -2.58
CA MET A 1 34.38 -5.05 -2.95
C MET A 1 34.76 -3.58 -2.73
N SER A 2 34.83 -2.74 -3.77
CA SER A 2 35.30 -1.34 -3.67
C SER A 2 34.45 -0.51 -2.68
N ASP A 3 35.07 0.35 -1.87
CA ASP A 3 34.41 1.16 -0.82
C ASP A 3 33.25 2.02 -1.34
N LYS A 4 33.30 2.45 -2.60
CA LYS A 4 32.20 3.15 -3.28
C LYS A 4 30.94 2.27 -3.38
N LYS A 5 31.11 0.96 -3.62
CA LYS A 5 30.02 -0.03 -3.73
C LYS A 5 29.42 -0.36 -2.35
N LYS A 6 30.25 -0.41 -1.29
CA LYS A 6 29.78 -0.56 0.10
C LYS A 6 28.94 0.64 0.57
N ARG A 7 29.41 1.87 0.32
CA ARG A 7 28.66 3.11 0.65
C ARG A 7 27.34 3.26 -0.11
N SER A 8 27.29 2.86 -1.39
CA SER A 8 26.04 2.90 -2.17
C SER A 8 24.99 1.91 -1.65
N MET A 9 25.40 0.77 -1.10
CA MET A 9 24.47 -0.24 -0.60
C MET A 9 23.95 0.12 0.79
N ALA A 10 24.76 0.70 1.68
CA ALA A 10 24.34 1.12 3.02
C ALA A 10 23.17 2.11 3.07
N GLY A 11 22.97 2.91 2.02
CA GLY A 11 21.84 3.84 1.92
C GLY A 11 20.52 3.21 1.46
N LEU A 12 20.56 2.02 0.87
CA LEU A 12 19.39 1.37 0.28
C LEU A 12 18.36 0.90 1.34
N PRO A 13 18.77 0.34 2.51
CA PRO A 13 17.83 0.02 3.59
C PRO A 13 17.10 1.25 4.10
N TRP A 14 17.75 2.42 4.20
CA TRP A 14 17.12 3.67 4.60
C TRP A 14 16.05 4.14 3.62
N ILE A 15 16.31 4.01 2.31
CA ILE A 15 15.33 4.33 1.26
C ILE A 15 14.09 3.45 1.40
N ALA A 16 14.28 2.15 1.61
CA ALA A 16 13.18 1.20 1.79
C ALA A 16 12.43 1.44 3.11
N ALA A 17 13.15 1.73 4.19
CA ALA A 17 12.59 2.03 5.50
C ALA A 17 11.71 3.30 5.44
N MET A 18 12.20 4.34 4.79
CA MET A 18 11.45 5.58 4.56
C MET A 18 10.20 5.32 3.70
N ALA A 19 10.32 4.56 2.61
CA ALA A 19 9.17 4.21 1.77
C ALA A 19 8.11 3.42 2.56
N PHE A 20 8.53 2.49 3.42
CA PHE A 20 7.61 1.73 4.26
C PHE A 20 6.97 2.64 5.33
N PHE A 21 7.77 3.47 6.01
CA PHE A 21 7.29 4.42 7.00
C PHE A 21 6.24 5.37 6.42
N MET A 22 6.53 6.00 5.26
CA MET A 22 5.59 6.90 4.59
C MET A 22 4.27 6.21 4.26
N GLN A 23 4.32 5.00 3.70
CA GLN A 23 3.12 4.25 3.34
C GLN A 23 2.30 3.85 4.57
N ALA A 24 2.96 3.44 5.66
CA ALA A 24 2.29 3.02 6.88
C ALA A 24 1.74 4.21 7.68
N LEU A 25 2.45 5.34 7.69
CA LEU A 25 1.98 6.60 8.25
C LEU A 25 0.75 7.11 7.50
N ASP A 26 0.81 7.21 6.16
CA ASP A 26 -0.29 7.71 5.33
C ASP A 26 -1.58 6.89 5.49
N ALA A 27 -1.45 5.56 5.56
CA ALA A 27 -2.59 4.66 5.75
C ALA A 27 -3.27 4.80 7.13
N THR A 28 -2.53 5.20 8.16
CA THR A 28 -3.05 5.26 9.53
C THR A 28 -3.47 6.67 9.95
N ILE A 29 -2.71 7.69 9.55
CA ILE A 29 -3.00 9.10 9.87
C ILE A 29 -4.35 9.53 9.29
N LEU A 30 -4.69 9.05 8.08
CA LEU A 30 -5.95 9.40 7.43
C LEU A 30 -7.17 8.88 8.21
N ASN A 31 -7.11 7.65 8.73
CA ASN A 31 -8.22 7.05 9.49
C ASN A 31 -8.59 7.92 10.70
N THR A 32 -7.59 8.48 11.37
CA THR A 32 -7.81 9.33 12.54
C THR A 32 -8.28 10.74 12.20
N ALA A 33 -7.88 11.26 11.04
CA ALA A 33 -8.30 12.58 10.57
C ALA A 33 -9.66 12.58 9.85
N LEU A 34 -10.17 11.40 9.50
CA LEU A 34 -11.33 11.23 8.62
C LEU A 34 -12.58 11.99 9.08
N PRO A 35 -12.96 12.02 10.38
CA PRO A 35 -14.12 12.81 10.83
C PRO A 35 -13.96 14.32 10.59
N ALA A 36 -12.75 14.86 10.77
CA ALA A 36 -12.49 16.28 10.57
C ALA A 36 -12.45 16.67 9.09
N ILE A 37 -11.95 15.78 8.21
CA ILE A 37 -12.03 15.99 6.76
C ILE A 37 -13.49 16.01 6.33
N ALA A 38 -14.30 15.06 6.81
CA ALA A 38 -15.74 14.99 6.56
C ALA A 38 -16.44 16.31 6.94
N HIS A 39 -16.16 16.82 8.14
CA HIS A 39 -16.70 18.10 8.60
C HIS A 39 -16.31 19.26 7.68
N SER A 40 -15.03 19.35 7.28
CA SER A 40 -14.57 20.45 6.41
C SER A 40 -15.16 20.39 4.98
N LEU A 41 -15.41 19.18 4.46
CA LEU A 41 -15.97 18.96 3.12
C LEU A 41 -17.49 18.87 3.13
N ASN A 42 -18.12 19.07 4.29
CA ASN A 42 -19.57 18.95 4.51
C ASN A 42 -20.15 17.60 3.99
N ARG A 43 -19.45 16.50 4.31
CA ARG A 43 -19.82 15.13 3.94
C ARG A 43 -19.87 14.23 5.17
N SER A 44 -20.62 13.14 5.07
CA SER A 44 -20.62 12.12 6.12
C SER A 44 -19.25 11.43 6.19
N PRO A 45 -18.78 11.04 7.39
CA PRO A 45 -17.60 10.20 7.54
C PRO A 45 -17.68 8.90 6.72
N LEU A 46 -18.89 8.35 6.57
CA LEU A 46 -19.12 7.18 5.72
C LEU A 46 -18.73 7.45 4.26
N ALA A 47 -19.17 8.58 3.69
CA ALA A 47 -18.81 8.94 2.31
C ALA A 47 -17.29 9.16 2.15
N MET A 48 -16.60 9.59 3.21
CA MET A 48 -15.15 9.79 3.19
C MET A 48 -14.35 8.49 3.10
N GLN A 49 -14.93 7.33 3.44
CA GLN A 49 -14.24 6.05 3.28
C GLN A 49 -13.77 5.83 1.85
N SER A 50 -14.53 6.32 0.86
CA SER A 50 -14.15 6.25 -0.56
C SER A 50 -12.74 6.78 -0.86
N ALA A 51 -12.24 7.75 -0.06
CA ALA A 51 -10.86 8.25 -0.17
C ALA A 51 -9.80 7.24 0.31
N ILE A 52 -10.09 6.45 1.36
CA ILE A 52 -9.21 5.38 1.85
C ILE A 52 -9.19 4.21 0.87
N ILE A 53 -10.39 3.83 0.41
CA ILE A 53 -10.60 2.64 -0.41
C ILE A 53 -10.00 2.85 -1.79
N SER A 54 -10.23 4.01 -2.42
CA SER A 54 -9.63 4.34 -3.73
C SER A 54 -8.12 4.22 -3.72
N TYR A 55 -7.44 4.72 -2.67
CA TYR A 55 -6.00 4.54 -2.49
C TYR A 55 -5.62 3.06 -2.31
N THR A 56 -6.27 2.36 -1.39
CA THR A 56 -5.95 0.96 -1.04
C THR A 56 -6.15 0.03 -2.24
N LEU A 57 -7.25 0.21 -2.97
CA LEU A 57 -7.56 -0.53 -4.20
C LEU A 57 -6.53 -0.26 -5.29
N THR A 58 -6.15 1.02 -5.49
CA THR A 58 -5.15 1.38 -6.49
C THR A 58 -3.80 0.73 -6.17
N VAL A 59 -3.39 0.76 -4.90
CA VAL A 59 -2.17 0.10 -4.43
C VAL A 59 -2.26 -1.40 -4.66
N ALA A 60 -3.33 -2.04 -4.21
CA ALA A 60 -3.54 -3.47 -4.33
C ALA A 60 -3.51 -3.96 -5.79
N MET A 61 -4.16 -3.21 -6.69
CA MET A 61 -4.20 -3.51 -8.11
C MET A 61 -2.84 -3.35 -8.77
N LEU A 62 -2.07 -2.31 -8.45
CA LEU A 62 -0.83 -1.97 -9.17
C LEU A 62 0.44 -2.60 -8.59
N ILE A 63 0.41 -3.15 -7.38
CA ILE A 63 1.55 -3.86 -6.77
C ILE A 63 2.15 -4.93 -7.71
N PRO A 64 1.37 -5.84 -8.35
CA PRO A 64 1.94 -6.86 -9.22
C PRO A 64 2.70 -6.29 -10.44
N VAL A 65 2.30 -5.13 -10.93
CA VAL A 65 2.90 -4.48 -12.11
C VAL A 65 4.25 -3.84 -11.78
N SER A 66 4.40 -3.39 -10.53
CA SER A 66 5.59 -2.66 -10.08
C SER A 66 6.92 -3.41 -10.32
N GLY A 67 6.92 -4.73 -10.12
CA GLY A 67 8.10 -5.57 -10.36
C GLY A 67 8.50 -5.62 -11.83
N TRP A 68 7.52 -5.79 -12.72
CA TRP A 68 7.77 -5.80 -14.17
C TRP A 68 8.24 -4.42 -14.67
N LEU A 69 7.64 -3.33 -14.18
CA LEU A 69 8.07 -1.97 -14.53
C LEU A 69 9.51 -1.73 -14.09
N ALA A 70 9.86 -2.12 -12.86
CA ALA A 70 11.22 -1.98 -12.33
C ALA A 70 12.24 -2.81 -13.12
N ASP A 71 11.86 -4.01 -13.56
CA ASP A 71 12.72 -4.87 -14.37
C ASP A 71 12.95 -4.31 -15.77
N ARG A 72 11.90 -3.72 -16.38
CA ARG A 72 11.95 -3.18 -17.75
C ARG A 72 12.60 -1.80 -17.83
N PHE A 73 12.22 -0.88 -16.96
CA PHE A 73 12.64 0.53 -17.02
C PHE A 73 13.75 0.88 -16.04
N GLY A 74 14.04 -0.02 -15.09
CA GLY A 74 15.07 0.12 -14.09
C GLY A 74 14.52 0.54 -12.72
N THR A 75 15.00 -0.14 -11.69
CA THR A 75 14.63 0.06 -10.27
C THR A 75 14.76 1.52 -9.82
N ARG A 76 15.86 2.22 -10.17
CA ARG A 76 16.06 3.62 -9.78
C ARG A 76 15.04 4.56 -10.43
N ARG A 77 14.76 4.38 -11.72
CA ARG A 77 13.82 5.26 -12.46
C ARG A 77 12.40 5.08 -11.95
N ILE A 78 11.95 3.84 -11.80
CA ILE A 78 10.60 3.54 -11.31
C ILE A 78 10.43 3.99 -9.86
N PHE A 79 11.41 3.76 -8.98
CA PHE A 79 11.31 4.26 -7.61
C PHE A 79 11.26 5.79 -7.53
N THR A 80 12.09 6.48 -8.31
CA THR A 80 12.08 7.95 -8.39
C THR A 80 10.72 8.47 -8.86
N LEU A 81 10.14 7.84 -9.90
CA LEU A 81 8.79 8.16 -10.38
C LEU A 81 7.73 7.88 -9.33
N ALA A 82 7.82 6.75 -8.63
CA ALA A 82 6.89 6.34 -7.59
C ALA A 82 6.85 7.34 -6.43
N VAL A 83 8.01 7.73 -5.90
CA VAL A 83 8.12 8.74 -4.85
C VAL A 83 7.63 10.11 -5.33
N SER A 84 7.93 10.48 -6.58
CA SER A 84 7.45 11.75 -7.16
C SER A 84 5.93 11.78 -7.29
N LEU A 85 5.32 10.71 -7.82
CA LEU A 85 3.87 10.57 -7.93
C LEU A 85 3.19 10.56 -6.57
N PHE A 86 3.76 9.86 -5.59
CA PHE A 86 3.22 9.84 -4.23
C PHE A 86 3.29 11.23 -3.60
N THR A 87 4.40 11.94 -3.74
CA THR A 87 4.60 13.28 -3.17
C THR A 87 3.68 14.32 -3.82
N LEU A 88 3.60 14.31 -5.15
CA LEU A 88 2.70 15.20 -5.90
C LEU A 88 1.22 14.87 -5.64
N GLY A 89 0.88 13.58 -5.54
CA GLY A 89 -0.45 13.13 -5.15
C GLY A 89 -0.82 13.60 -3.74
N SER A 90 0.11 13.52 -2.78
CA SER A 90 -0.09 14.03 -1.43
C SER A 90 -0.31 15.54 -1.42
N LEU A 91 0.50 16.31 -2.17
CA LEU A 91 0.28 17.75 -2.33
C LEU A 91 -1.08 18.05 -2.96
N ALA A 92 -1.49 17.30 -3.99
CA ALA A 92 -2.79 17.47 -4.62
C ALA A 92 -3.93 17.18 -3.63
N CYS A 93 -3.84 16.10 -2.83
CA CYS A 93 -4.78 15.82 -1.75
C CYS A 93 -4.85 16.95 -0.71
N ALA A 94 -3.72 17.56 -0.36
CA ALA A 94 -3.68 18.73 0.53
C ALA A 94 -4.32 19.99 -0.07
N LEU A 95 -4.53 20.04 -1.38
CA LEU A 95 -5.17 21.15 -2.10
C LEU A 95 -6.61 20.81 -2.53
N SER A 96 -7.14 19.65 -2.15
CA SER A 96 -8.47 19.24 -2.57
C SER A 96 -9.55 19.96 -1.80
N ASN A 97 -10.54 20.53 -2.51
CA ASN A 97 -11.67 21.26 -1.91
C ASN A 97 -12.97 20.45 -1.95
N SER A 98 -12.94 19.22 -2.46
CA SER A 98 -14.13 18.37 -2.57
C SER A 98 -13.76 16.88 -2.47
N LEU A 99 -14.72 16.06 -2.03
CA LEU A 99 -14.53 14.62 -1.92
C LEU A 99 -14.15 13.95 -3.26
N PRO A 100 -14.83 14.23 -4.40
CA PRO A 100 -14.44 13.63 -5.67
C PRO A 100 -13.01 13.98 -6.08
N GLN A 101 -12.59 15.23 -5.85
CA GLN A 101 -11.23 15.68 -6.11
C GLN A 101 -10.22 14.93 -5.23
N LEU A 102 -10.51 14.79 -3.94
CA LEU A 102 -9.69 14.02 -3.00
C LEU A 102 -9.55 12.55 -3.44
N VAL A 103 -10.63 11.93 -3.88
CA VAL A 103 -10.63 10.55 -4.38
C VAL A 103 -9.73 10.41 -5.62
N VAL A 104 -9.83 11.32 -6.58
CA VAL A 104 -8.96 11.31 -7.78
C VAL A 104 -7.49 11.45 -7.39
N PHE A 105 -7.16 12.37 -6.49
CA PHE A 105 -5.78 12.56 -6.04
C PHE A 105 -5.26 11.39 -5.20
N ARG A 106 -6.14 10.72 -4.43
CA ARG A 106 -5.84 9.47 -3.73
C ARG A 106 -5.51 8.33 -4.69
N VAL A 107 -6.17 8.25 -5.85
CA VAL A 107 -5.79 7.31 -6.92
C VAL A 107 -4.38 7.64 -7.44
N ILE A 108 -4.08 8.91 -7.75
CA ILE A 108 -2.74 9.32 -8.22
C ILE A 108 -1.67 8.99 -7.18
N GLN A 109 -1.93 9.29 -5.91
CA GLN A 109 -1.05 8.97 -4.78
C GLN A 109 -0.87 7.44 -4.66
N GLY A 110 -1.95 6.68 -4.85
CA GLY A 110 -1.96 5.21 -4.83
C GLY A 110 -1.10 4.59 -5.93
N ILE A 111 -1.06 5.18 -7.14
CA ILE A 111 -0.16 4.75 -8.21
C ILE A 111 1.30 4.82 -7.74
N GLY A 112 1.69 5.92 -7.10
CA GLY A 112 3.02 6.07 -6.49
C GLY A 112 3.25 5.05 -5.36
N GLY A 113 2.31 4.93 -4.43
CA GLY A 113 2.38 4.02 -3.29
C GLY A 113 2.55 2.55 -3.69
N ALA A 114 1.86 2.12 -4.77
CA ALA A 114 1.93 0.76 -5.29
C ALA A 114 3.34 0.33 -5.69
N MET A 115 4.20 1.28 -6.08
CA MET A 115 5.53 1.01 -6.60
C MET A 115 6.63 1.27 -5.58
N MET A 116 6.44 2.17 -4.61
CA MET A 116 7.49 2.55 -3.66
C MET A 116 8.05 1.35 -2.89
N MET A 117 7.20 0.62 -2.15
CA MET A 117 7.66 -0.46 -1.28
C MET A 117 8.12 -1.72 -2.07
N PRO A 118 7.38 -2.22 -3.08
CA PRO A 118 7.83 -3.40 -3.83
C PRO A 118 9.14 -3.18 -4.57
N VAL A 119 9.33 -2.00 -5.19
CA VAL A 119 10.56 -1.70 -5.95
C VAL A 119 11.75 -1.49 -5.01
N ALA A 120 11.53 -0.85 -3.85
CA ALA A 120 12.56 -0.75 -2.82
C ALA A 120 12.99 -2.13 -2.30
N ARG A 121 12.02 -3.00 -2.00
CA ARG A 121 12.29 -4.38 -1.56
C ARG A 121 12.99 -5.19 -2.63
N LEU A 122 12.59 -5.07 -3.90
CA LEU A 122 13.26 -5.71 -5.04
C LEU A 122 14.71 -5.26 -5.18
N ALA A 123 14.98 -3.96 -5.00
CA ALA A 123 16.35 -3.44 -5.04
C ALA A 123 17.21 -4.03 -3.91
N LEU A 124 16.67 -4.18 -2.69
CA LEU A 124 17.37 -4.84 -1.57
C LEU A 124 17.69 -6.30 -1.87
N LEU A 125 16.72 -7.05 -2.39
CA LEU A 125 16.89 -8.45 -2.79
C LEU A 125 17.99 -8.65 -3.85
N ARG A 126 18.21 -7.63 -4.70
CA ARG A 126 19.25 -7.66 -5.74
C ARG A 126 20.61 -7.15 -5.27
N ALA A 127 20.63 -6.26 -4.28
CA ALA A 127 21.85 -5.62 -3.79
C ALA A 127 22.56 -6.45 -2.71
N TYR A 128 21.80 -7.13 -1.84
CA TYR A 128 22.36 -7.84 -0.68
C TYR A 128 22.42 -9.35 -0.88
N PRO A 129 23.45 -10.04 -0.35
CA PRO A 129 23.50 -11.49 -0.32
C PRO A 129 22.42 -12.06 0.61
N ARG A 130 21.97 -13.30 0.34
CA ARG A 130 20.88 -13.95 1.10
C ARG A 130 21.12 -14.00 2.62
N ASN A 131 22.38 -14.11 3.03
CA ASN A 131 22.78 -14.24 4.43
C ASN A 131 22.61 -12.93 5.23
N GLU A 132 22.64 -11.78 4.55
CA GLU A 132 22.50 -10.45 5.16
C GLU A 132 21.09 -9.87 5.00
N LEU A 133 20.26 -10.54 4.20
CA LEU A 133 18.95 -10.02 3.82
C LEU A 133 17.97 -9.97 4.99
N LEU A 134 17.99 -10.96 5.89
CA LEU A 134 17.13 -11.00 7.08
C LEU A 134 17.35 -9.79 7.99
N PRO A 135 18.59 -9.50 8.45
CA PRO A 135 18.89 -8.28 9.21
C PRO A 135 18.45 -7.00 8.50
N VAL A 136 18.69 -6.89 7.19
CA VAL A 136 18.33 -5.71 6.39
C VAL A 136 16.81 -5.53 6.31
N LEU A 137 16.05 -6.59 6.07
CA LEU A 137 14.59 -6.53 6.05
C LEU A 137 14.00 -6.20 7.43
N ASN A 138 14.60 -6.71 8.51
CA ASN A 138 14.21 -6.35 9.87
C ASN A 138 14.49 -4.87 10.16
N PHE A 139 15.64 -4.35 9.73
CA PHE A 139 15.96 -2.92 9.83
C PHE A 139 14.93 -2.06 9.09
N VAL A 140 14.49 -2.47 7.90
CA VAL A 140 13.45 -1.77 7.12
C VAL A 140 12.09 -1.83 7.82
N ALA A 141 11.77 -2.96 8.45
CA ALA A 141 10.49 -3.16 9.12
C ALA A 141 10.34 -2.25 10.35
N MET A 142 11.41 -2.01 11.10
CA MET A 142 11.38 -1.21 12.33
C MET A 142 10.79 0.21 12.11
N PRO A 143 11.34 1.06 11.22
CA PRO A 143 10.71 2.35 10.91
C PRO A 143 9.31 2.21 10.31
N GLY A 144 9.07 1.19 9.48
CA GLY A 144 7.74 0.92 8.94
C GLY A 144 6.67 0.71 10.02
N LEU A 145 7.01 0.03 11.11
CA LEU A 145 6.12 -0.21 12.25
C LEU A 145 5.94 0.99 13.17
N VAL A 146 6.85 1.97 13.12
CA VAL A 146 6.67 3.26 13.82
C VAL A 146 5.55 4.08 13.17
N GLY A 147 5.34 3.93 11.85
CA GLY A 147 4.29 4.65 11.11
C GLY A 147 2.89 4.52 11.73
N PRO A 148 2.38 3.29 11.94
CA PRO A 148 1.07 3.05 12.55
C PRO A 148 0.92 3.53 14.00
N ILE A 149 2.02 3.62 14.74
CA ILE A 149 2.03 4.15 16.12
C ILE A 149 1.92 5.67 16.10
N LEU A 150 2.72 6.32 15.25
CA LEU A 150 2.73 7.77 15.12
C LEU A 150 1.51 8.30 14.36
N GLY A 151 0.91 7.53 13.46
CA GLY A 151 -0.21 7.95 12.62
C GLY A 151 -1.35 8.56 13.42
N PRO A 152 -1.98 7.83 14.36
CA PRO A 152 -3.05 8.36 15.20
C PRO A 152 -2.67 9.57 16.04
N VAL A 153 -1.46 9.55 16.63
CA VAL A 153 -0.97 10.64 17.49
C VAL A 153 -0.76 11.92 16.68
N LEU A 154 -0.02 11.83 15.57
CA LEU A 154 0.24 12.96 14.68
C LEU A 154 -1.05 13.42 13.99
N GLY A 155 -1.91 12.50 13.56
CA GLY A 155 -3.20 12.81 12.94
C GLY A 155 -4.10 13.61 13.88
N GLY A 156 -4.25 13.15 15.12
CA GLY A 156 -5.02 13.86 16.15
C GLY A 156 -4.45 15.25 16.44
N VAL A 157 -3.13 15.37 16.65
CA VAL A 157 -2.49 16.67 16.94
C VAL A 157 -2.62 17.62 15.75
N LEU A 158 -2.31 17.19 14.53
CA LEU A 158 -2.36 18.04 13.33
C LEU A 158 -3.77 18.53 13.01
N VAL A 159 -4.77 17.68 13.20
CA VAL A 159 -6.18 18.05 12.97
C VAL A 159 -6.70 18.97 14.07
N THR A 160 -6.27 18.79 15.32
CA THR A 160 -6.75 19.60 16.45
C THR A 160 -6.13 20.99 16.47
N TRP A 161 -4.82 21.09 16.17
CA TRP A 161 -4.05 22.34 16.32
C TRP A 161 -3.77 23.05 15.01
N ALA A 162 -3.92 22.37 13.87
CA ALA A 162 -3.71 22.94 12.55
C ALA A 162 -4.93 22.66 11.65
N THR A 163 -4.71 22.13 10.44
CA THR A 163 -5.78 21.73 9.53
C THR A 163 -5.51 20.32 9.02
N TRP A 164 -6.58 19.63 8.59
CA TRP A 164 -6.46 18.27 8.07
C TRP A 164 -5.52 18.17 6.86
N HIS A 165 -5.31 19.25 6.09
CA HIS A 165 -4.37 19.26 4.96
C HIS A 165 -2.94 18.88 5.37
N TRP A 166 -2.54 19.18 6.61
CA TRP A 166 -1.19 18.88 7.12
C TRP A 166 -0.88 17.37 7.19
N ILE A 167 -1.89 16.51 7.30
CA ILE A 167 -1.69 15.05 7.28
C ILE A 167 -1.15 14.57 5.94
N PHE A 168 -1.39 15.33 4.87
CA PHE A 168 -0.85 15.08 3.55
C PHE A 168 0.49 15.80 3.34
N LEU A 169 0.60 17.05 3.82
CA LEU A 169 1.83 17.84 3.69
C LEU A 169 3.02 17.21 4.43
N ILE A 170 2.81 16.46 5.51
CA ILE A 170 3.88 15.77 6.25
C ILE A 170 4.65 14.75 5.38
N ASN A 171 4.02 14.21 4.34
CA ASN A 171 4.68 13.28 3.41
C ASN A 171 5.66 13.98 2.47
N ILE A 172 5.48 15.28 2.22
CA ILE A 172 6.29 16.04 1.26
C ILE A 172 7.76 16.13 1.66
N PRO A 173 8.15 16.58 2.87
CA PRO A 173 9.55 16.65 3.26
C PRO A 173 10.22 15.27 3.23
N ILE A 174 9.49 14.22 3.63
CA ILE A 174 9.99 12.83 3.62
C ILE A 174 10.17 12.34 2.17
N GLY A 175 9.21 12.63 1.29
CA GLY A 175 9.27 12.28 -0.13
C GLY A 175 10.43 12.99 -0.85
N ILE A 176 10.66 14.27 -0.56
CA ILE A 176 11.80 15.03 -1.10
C ILE A 176 13.12 14.44 -0.61
N ALA A 177 13.26 14.16 0.69
CA ALA A 177 14.44 13.51 1.24
C ALA A 177 14.69 12.15 0.56
N GLY A 178 13.64 11.37 0.36
CA GLY A 178 13.66 10.11 -0.36
C GLY A 178 14.12 10.22 -1.81
N LEU A 179 13.63 11.23 -2.52
CA LEU A 179 14.00 11.50 -3.91
C LEU A 179 15.48 11.85 -4.04
N LEU A 180 15.99 12.71 -3.15
CA LEU A 180 17.40 13.09 -3.08
C LEU A 180 18.27 11.88 -2.76
N TYR A 181 17.87 11.07 -1.78
CA TYR A 181 18.62 9.89 -1.37
C TYR A 181 18.62 8.80 -2.44
N ALA A 182 17.49 8.55 -3.10
CA ALA A 182 17.36 7.59 -4.18
C ALA A 182 18.17 7.98 -5.41
N ARG A 183 18.21 9.28 -5.77
CA ARG A 183 19.08 9.75 -6.84
C ARG A 183 20.56 9.51 -6.56
N LYS A 184 20.99 9.57 -5.29
CA LYS A 184 22.40 9.39 -4.92
C LYS A 184 22.80 7.92 -4.71
N HIS A 185 21.96 7.11 -4.09
CA HIS A 185 22.34 5.79 -3.58
C HIS A 185 21.67 4.60 -4.27
N MET A 186 20.55 4.80 -4.99
CA MET A 186 19.81 3.68 -5.57
C MET A 186 20.49 3.15 -6.84
N PRO A 187 20.95 1.89 -6.86
CA PRO A 187 21.47 1.27 -8.07
C PRO A 187 20.34 1.06 -9.09
N ASN A 188 20.67 1.16 -10.38
CA ASN A 188 19.70 0.92 -11.45
C ASN A 188 19.84 -0.49 -12.01
N PHE A 189 19.16 -1.45 -11.38
CA PHE A 189 19.06 -2.81 -11.89
C PHE A 189 17.98 -2.91 -12.97
N THR A 190 18.32 -3.53 -14.10
CA THR A 190 17.42 -3.89 -15.21
C THR A 190 17.56 -5.37 -15.55
N THR A 191 16.49 -6.02 -15.98
CA THR A 191 16.49 -7.44 -16.39
C THR A 191 15.97 -7.58 -17.83
N ALA A 192 16.25 -8.71 -18.48
CA ALA A 192 15.85 -8.98 -19.87
C ALA A 192 14.33 -8.78 -20.10
N ARG A 193 13.98 -8.23 -21.27
CA ARG A 193 12.62 -7.85 -21.63
C ARG A 193 11.69 -9.07 -21.66
N ARG A 194 10.77 -9.17 -20.70
CA ARG A 194 9.64 -10.12 -20.72
C ARG A 194 8.36 -9.42 -21.15
N ARG A 195 7.51 -10.10 -21.92
CA ARG A 195 6.16 -9.61 -22.26
C ARG A 195 5.32 -9.55 -20.99
N PHE A 196 4.53 -8.49 -20.84
CA PHE A 196 3.63 -8.32 -19.70
C PHE A 196 2.31 -9.03 -19.96
N ASP A 197 1.80 -9.74 -18.95
CA ASP A 197 0.50 -10.42 -18.99
C ASP A 197 -0.63 -9.44 -18.67
N ILE A 198 -1.03 -8.63 -19.67
CA ILE A 198 -2.10 -7.63 -19.53
C ILE A 198 -3.42 -8.29 -19.15
N THR A 199 -3.76 -9.42 -19.79
CA THR A 199 -5.00 -10.15 -19.54
C THR A 199 -5.03 -10.69 -18.11
N GLY A 200 -3.95 -11.34 -17.67
CA GLY A 200 -3.84 -11.82 -16.30
C GLY A 200 -3.88 -10.68 -15.28
N PHE A 201 -3.26 -9.55 -15.60
CA PHE A 201 -3.34 -8.34 -14.77
C PHE A 201 -4.76 -7.79 -14.63
N LEU A 202 -5.52 -7.67 -15.72
CA LEU A 202 -6.90 -7.20 -15.66
C LEU A 202 -7.80 -8.18 -14.89
N LEU A 203 -7.69 -9.48 -15.15
CA LEU A 203 -8.47 -10.49 -14.45
C LEU A 203 -8.18 -10.50 -12.94
N PHE A 204 -6.90 -10.51 -12.57
CA PHE A 204 -6.48 -10.52 -11.15
C PHE A 204 -6.79 -9.19 -10.46
N GLY A 205 -6.47 -8.06 -11.10
CA GLY A 205 -6.69 -6.72 -10.55
C GLY A 205 -8.17 -6.42 -10.35
N LEU A 206 -9.01 -6.69 -11.36
CA LEU A 206 -10.46 -6.50 -11.26
C LEU A 206 -11.09 -7.44 -10.23
N SER A 207 -10.62 -8.69 -10.14
CA SER A 207 -11.06 -9.62 -9.11
C SER A 207 -10.80 -9.04 -7.70
N LEU A 208 -9.58 -8.55 -7.44
CA LEU A 208 -9.23 -8.01 -6.13
C LEU A 208 -10.04 -6.75 -5.78
N VAL A 209 -10.22 -5.87 -6.76
CA VAL A 209 -11.01 -4.64 -6.61
C VAL A 209 -12.47 -4.96 -6.30
N LEU A 210 -13.11 -5.81 -7.12
CA LEU A 210 -14.50 -6.18 -6.92
C LEU A 210 -14.71 -6.97 -5.62
N PHE A 211 -13.76 -7.83 -5.24
CA PHE A 211 -13.87 -8.58 -3.99
C PHE A 211 -13.84 -7.64 -2.77
N SER A 212 -12.89 -6.70 -2.75
CA SER A 212 -12.78 -5.71 -1.66
C SER A 212 -14.01 -4.80 -1.61
N SER A 213 -14.45 -4.24 -2.74
CA SER A 213 -15.67 -3.42 -2.79
C SER A 213 -16.91 -4.22 -2.41
N GLY A 214 -16.99 -5.50 -2.81
CA GLY A 214 -18.13 -6.37 -2.50
C GLY A 214 -18.28 -6.64 -1.01
N ILE A 215 -17.18 -6.93 -0.30
CA ILE A 215 -17.20 -7.12 1.17
C ILE A 215 -17.69 -5.86 1.88
N GLU A 216 -17.23 -4.69 1.43
CA GLU A 216 -17.59 -3.42 2.02
C GLU A 216 -19.07 -3.06 1.78
N LEU A 217 -19.55 -3.19 0.54
CA LEU A 217 -20.97 -3.01 0.20
C LEU A 217 -21.88 -3.92 1.03
N PHE A 218 -21.40 -5.14 1.32
CA PHE A 218 -22.11 -6.09 2.18
C PHE A 218 -22.14 -5.64 3.65
N GLY A 219 -21.02 -5.11 4.15
CA GLY A 219 -20.88 -4.64 5.54
C GLY A 219 -21.66 -3.36 5.84
N GLU A 220 -21.61 -2.38 4.95
CA GLU A 220 -22.26 -1.07 5.17
C GLU A 220 -23.77 -1.06 4.86
N LYS A 221 -24.28 -2.11 4.21
CA LYS A 221 -25.69 -2.25 3.77
C LYS A 221 -26.21 -1.04 2.98
N ILE A 222 -25.32 -0.33 2.28
CA ILE A 222 -25.67 0.82 1.42
C ILE A 222 -26.57 0.39 0.26
N VAL A 223 -26.32 -0.80 -0.27
CA VAL A 223 -27.08 -1.42 -1.36
C VAL A 223 -27.73 -2.71 -0.89
N ALA A 224 -28.73 -3.16 -1.63
CA ALA A 224 -29.38 -4.44 -1.37
C ALA A 224 -28.33 -5.57 -1.32
N SER A 225 -28.44 -6.44 -0.32
CA SER A 225 -27.44 -7.49 -0.05
C SER A 225 -27.19 -8.42 -1.24
N TRP A 226 -28.17 -8.57 -2.14
CA TRP A 226 -28.00 -9.35 -3.37
C TRP A 226 -27.01 -8.69 -4.35
N ILE A 227 -26.94 -7.36 -4.42
CA ILE A 227 -25.98 -6.62 -5.27
C ILE A 227 -24.56 -6.80 -4.74
N ALA A 228 -24.37 -6.71 -3.42
CA ALA A 228 -23.07 -6.98 -2.82
C ALA A 228 -22.64 -8.42 -3.06
N LEU A 229 -23.56 -9.38 -2.94
CA LEU A 229 -23.29 -10.80 -3.19
C LEU A 229 -22.95 -11.07 -4.66
N THR A 230 -23.64 -10.46 -5.62
CA THR A 230 -23.31 -10.63 -7.04
C THR A 230 -21.92 -10.09 -7.36
N VAL A 231 -21.55 -8.93 -6.81
CA VAL A 231 -20.19 -8.37 -6.95
C VAL A 231 -19.13 -9.33 -6.39
N ILE A 232 -19.37 -9.91 -5.21
CA ILE A 232 -18.46 -10.91 -4.63
C ILE A 232 -18.37 -12.16 -5.53
N VAL A 233 -19.49 -12.71 -6.00
CA VAL A 233 -19.49 -13.89 -6.87
C VAL A 233 -18.77 -13.61 -8.19
N THR A 234 -19.00 -12.45 -8.82
CA THR A 234 -18.28 -12.03 -10.02
C THR A 234 -16.78 -11.91 -9.77
N SER A 235 -16.37 -11.38 -8.62
CA SER A 235 -14.95 -11.27 -8.25
C SER A 235 -14.28 -12.64 -8.12
N ILE A 236 -14.97 -13.63 -7.54
CA ILE A 236 -14.49 -15.02 -7.45
C ILE A 236 -14.41 -15.64 -8.84
N GLY A 237 -15.40 -15.40 -9.70
CA GLY A 237 -15.40 -15.83 -11.10
C GLY A 237 -14.17 -15.30 -11.87
N LEU A 238 -13.85 -14.01 -11.73
CA LEU A 238 -12.66 -13.41 -12.34
C LEU A 238 -11.35 -14.01 -11.80
N LEU A 239 -11.29 -14.34 -10.51
CA LEU A 239 -10.13 -15.02 -9.92
C LEU A 239 -9.95 -16.43 -10.51
N LEU A 240 -11.05 -17.17 -10.67
CA LEU A 240 -11.03 -18.50 -11.29
C LEU A 240 -10.59 -18.43 -12.75
N LEU A 241 -11.09 -17.44 -13.50
CA LEU A 241 -10.64 -17.16 -14.88
C LEU A 241 -9.15 -16.82 -14.93
N TYR A 242 -8.66 -16.03 -13.97
CA TYR A 242 -7.23 -15.76 -13.83
C TYR A 242 -6.43 -17.05 -13.60
N ILE A 243 -6.89 -17.96 -12.73
CA ILE A 243 -6.22 -19.24 -12.48
C ILE A 243 -6.18 -20.09 -13.76
N LEU A 244 -7.27 -20.15 -14.51
CA LEU A 244 -7.32 -20.88 -15.79
C LEU A 244 -6.38 -20.26 -16.84
N HIS A 245 -6.36 -18.93 -16.95
CA HIS A 245 -5.45 -18.19 -17.82
C HIS A 245 -3.98 -18.41 -17.44
N ALA A 246 -3.67 -18.35 -16.14
CA ALA A 246 -2.32 -18.52 -15.61
C ALA A 246 -1.77 -19.94 -15.83
N ARG A 247 -2.64 -20.96 -15.92
CA ARG A 247 -2.24 -22.34 -16.29
C ARG A 247 -1.88 -22.49 -17.77
N ARG A 248 -2.46 -21.66 -18.64
CA ARG A 248 -2.27 -21.74 -20.10
C ARG A 248 -1.20 -20.78 -20.63
N THR A 249 -0.84 -19.77 -19.84
CA THR A 249 0.09 -18.71 -20.25
C THR A 249 1.52 -19.05 -19.83
N PRO A 250 2.53 -18.93 -20.72
CA PRO A 250 3.92 -19.29 -20.40
C PRO A 250 4.62 -18.32 -19.44
N ASN A 251 4.15 -17.08 -19.34
CA ASN A 251 4.66 -16.07 -18.40
C ASN A 251 3.49 -15.38 -17.68
N PRO A 252 2.79 -16.07 -16.77
CA PRO A 252 1.67 -15.47 -16.04
C PRO A 252 2.19 -14.42 -15.04
N LEU A 253 1.33 -13.46 -14.69
CA LEU A 253 1.65 -12.41 -13.71
C LEU A 253 2.12 -13.00 -12.37
N ILE A 254 1.42 -14.00 -11.85
CA ILE A 254 1.81 -14.82 -10.70
C ILE A 254 1.86 -16.27 -11.17
N SER A 255 3.06 -16.85 -11.22
CA SER A 255 3.26 -18.24 -11.60
C SER A 255 2.70 -19.19 -10.54
N LEU A 256 1.70 -19.99 -10.93
CA LEU A 256 1.07 -21.00 -10.07
C LEU A 256 2.06 -22.08 -9.61
N ASP A 257 3.16 -22.28 -10.34
CA ASP A 257 4.23 -23.20 -9.95
C ASP A 257 4.91 -22.84 -8.62
N LEU A 258 4.86 -21.57 -8.20
CA LEU A 258 5.38 -21.17 -6.88
C LEU A 258 4.64 -21.89 -5.74
N PHE A 259 3.34 -22.15 -5.91
CA PHE A 259 2.52 -22.86 -4.93
C PHE A 259 2.83 -24.37 -4.84
N LYS A 260 3.59 -24.93 -5.78
CA LYS A 260 4.13 -26.30 -5.66
C LYS A 260 5.24 -26.36 -4.60
N THR A 261 5.88 -25.24 -4.30
CA THR A 261 6.91 -25.17 -3.26
C THR A 261 6.25 -25.11 -1.89
N ARG A 262 6.36 -26.17 -1.10
CA ARG A 262 5.69 -26.31 0.21
C ARG A 262 5.95 -25.13 1.15
N THR A 263 7.19 -24.65 1.24
CA THR A 263 7.56 -23.51 2.09
C THR A 263 6.92 -22.20 1.64
N PHE A 264 6.74 -22.00 0.33
CA PHE A 264 6.05 -20.84 -0.21
C PHE A 264 4.56 -20.88 0.15
N SER A 265 3.89 -22.02 -0.06
CA SER A 265 2.45 -22.16 0.22
C SER A 265 2.13 -22.02 1.71
N ILE A 266 2.90 -22.66 2.59
CA ILE A 266 2.76 -22.50 4.04
C ILE A 266 3.01 -21.05 4.44
N GLY A 267 4.03 -20.40 3.85
CA GLY A 267 4.34 -19.00 4.11
C GLY A 267 3.21 -18.05 3.71
N ILE A 268 2.56 -18.25 2.56
CA ILE A 268 1.43 -17.44 2.10
C ILE A 268 0.21 -17.63 2.99
N VAL A 269 -0.16 -18.89 3.30
CA VAL A 269 -1.32 -19.17 4.17
C VAL A 269 -1.09 -18.59 5.57
N GLY A 270 0.10 -18.78 6.13
CA GLY A 270 0.49 -18.18 7.40
C GLY A 270 0.44 -16.65 7.34
N ASN A 271 0.93 -16.04 6.27
CA ASN A 271 0.90 -14.58 6.10
C ASN A 271 -0.54 -14.04 6.04
N ILE A 272 -1.44 -14.71 5.31
CA ILE A 272 -2.86 -14.33 5.25
C ILE A 272 -3.50 -14.43 6.63
N ALA A 273 -3.30 -15.54 7.35
CA ALA A 273 -3.83 -15.72 8.70
C ALA A 273 -3.32 -14.65 9.66
N THR A 274 -2.02 -14.35 9.64
CA THR A 274 -1.43 -13.29 10.47
C THR A 274 -1.94 -11.91 10.07
N ARG A 275 -2.06 -11.59 8.77
CA ARG A 275 -2.53 -10.26 8.33
C ARG A 275 -4.00 -10.03 8.65
N LEU A 276 -4.85 -11.05 8.53
CA LEU A 276 -6.25 -10.98 8.95
C LEU A 276 -6.34 -10.81 10.47
N GLY A 277 -5.63 -11.65 11.24
CA GLY A 277 -5.62 -11.56 12.70
C GLY A 277 -5.12 -10.20 13.21
N THR A 278 -3.92 -9.79 12.79
CA THR A 278 -3.32 -8.50 13.20
C THR A 278 -4.05 -7.29 12.64
N GLY A 279 -4.69 -7.40 11.47
CA GLY A 279 -5.46 -6.31 10.87
C GLY A 279 -6.77 -6.01 11.60
N CYS A 280 -7.40 -7.02 12.20
CA CYS A 280 -8.64 -6.84 12.96
C CYS A 280 -8.41 -6.21 14.34
N VAL A 281 -7.25 -6.46 14.97
CA VAL A 281 -6.97 -6.03 16.36
C VAL A 281 -7.12 -4.51 16.57
N PRO A 282 -6.52 -3.62 15.76
CA PRO A 282 -6.63 -2.17 15.96
C PRO A 282 -8.06 -1.62 15.83
N PHE A 283 -8.97 -2.37 15.22
CA PHE A 283 -10.37 -1.97 15.05
C PHE A 283 -11.28 -2.63 16.10
N LEU A 284 -11.21 -3.96 16.22
CA LEU A 284 -12.08 -4.73 17.12
C LEU A 284 -11.77 -4.50 18.59
N MET A 285 -10.49 -4.30 18.97
CA MET A 285 -10.14 -4.08 20.37
C MET A 285 -10.71 -2.77 20.92
N PRO A 286 -10.51 -1.60 20.28
CA PRO A 286 -11.15 -0.37 20.74
C PRO A 286 -12.67 -0.46 20.76
N LEU A 287 -13.30 -1.07 19.74
CA LEU A 287 -14.75 -1.27 19.69
C LEU A 287 -15.27 -2.15 20.84
N MET A 288 -14.60 -3.27 21.13
CA MET A 288 -14.95 -4.14 22.25
C MET A 288 -14.83 -3.39 23.58
N LEU A 289 -13.75 -2.64 23.78
CA LEU A 289 -13.49 -1.92 25.03
C LEU A 289 -14.45 -0.72 25.21
N GLN A 290 -14.68 0.08 24.17
CA GLN A 290 -15.49 1.29 24.24
C GLN A 290 -17.00 1.01 24.16
N VAL A 291 -17.44 0.18 23.20
CA VAL A 291 -18.87 -0.10 22.98
C VAL A 291 -19.32 -1.31 23.78
N GLY A 292 -18.52 -2.38 23.82
CA GLY A 292 -18.86 -3.60 24.54
C GLY A 292 -18.74 -3.45 26.05
N PHE A 293 -17.64 -2.85 26.53
CA PHE A 293 -17.36 -2.71 27.96
C PHE A 293 -17.58 -1.29 28.51
N GLY A 294 -17.89 -0.31 27.67
CA GLY A 294 -18.21 1.06 28.11
C GLY A 294 -17.01 1.87 28.61
N TYR A 295 -15.77 1.43 28.35
CA TYR A 295 -14.58 2.20 28.75
C TYR A 295 -14.49 3.51 27.97
N GLN A 296 -14.03 4.56 28.66
CA GLN A 296 -13.71 5.81 28.00
C GLN A 296 -12.54 5.63 27.02
N ALA A 297 -12.54 6.37 25.91
CA ALA A 297 -11.56 6.23 24.81
C ALA A 297 -10.09 6.44 25.21
N PHE A 298 -9.81 7.01 26.38
CA PHE A 298 -8.45 7.14 26.91
C PHE A 298 -7.93 5.85 27.58
N ILE A 299 -8.84 5.00 28.08
CA ILE A 299 -8.52 3.74 28.76
C ILE A 299 -8.53 2.56 27.77
N ALA A 300 -9.30 2.68 26.70
CA ALA A 300 -9.50 1.69 25.65
C ALA A 300 -8.45 1.77 24.53
#